data_AF-A0A383ZWE9-F1
#
_entry.id   AF-A0A383ZWE9-F1
#
_cell.length_a   1.000
_cell.length_b   1.000
_cell.length_c   1.000
_cell.angle_alpha   90.00
_cell.angle_beta   90.00
_cell.angle_gamma   90.00
#
_symmetry.space_group_name_H-M   'P 1'
#
loop_
_entity.id
_entity.type
_entity.pdbx_description
1 polymer ?
#
loop_
_entity_poly.entity_id
_entity_poly.type
_entity_poly.pdbx_seq_one_letter_code
_entity_poly.pdbx_strand_id
1 'polypeptide(L)'
;MACRCCIVGFGNLNSCEVTQASSPWPGTSGWSNYRAPEPGFSSGSLTGCLTASTIPKVTVNPSLLVPLDLKVDPAIQQQKSQKKEEMKVLNDKFASLIGKVQALEQRNQLLETHWHFLRSRDLAACDLGHLYEEYQDRLQEELRKVNQEGAQLEAKLLQELAMVQKFQIRYEDEVSKRTDMEFTAVQLKKDLNAERLRQTQLETKLKGLKSFAVMMKSIYEQELKDLAAQVKDVSVTVGMGSRCHTDLSGIVEKVMAQYGAVVARSLEEAKAYSRSQVRSSAACSAESGNRLQRSRSKINDLSARIQKLRSQILSIKSHCLKLEENIKAAENQGELAFQDAKAKLAQLEAALQQAKKDMARQLCDYQELMNTKLVLDIEIATYGKLVEGEESRMDLPAATVISCMQSRSRTARTLPHPFCSL
;
A
#
# COMPACT_ATOMS: atom_id res chain seq x y z
N MET A 1 35.38 10.74 26.61
CA MET A 1 35.77 9.32 26.75
C MET A 1 35.54 8.63 25.42
N ALA A 2 36.54 7.86 24.99
CA ALA A 2 36.76 7.42 23.61
C ALA A 2 35.84 6.29 23.14
N CYS A 3 35.67 6.21 21.81
CA CYS A 3 35.69 5.00 20.93
C CYS A 3 34.81 5.32 19.69
N ARG A 4 35.31 5.44 18.46
CA ARG A 4 36.14 4.58 17.58
C ARG A 4 35.28 4.16 16.37
N CYS A 5 35.80 4.48 15.19
CA CYS A 5 35.67 3.86 13.86
C CYS A 5 34.46 2.99 13.53
N CYS A 6 33.80 3.29 12.40
CA CYS A 6 34.02 2.58 11.13
C CYS A 6 33.10 3.15 10.04
N ILE A 7 33.64 3.98 9.14
CA ILE A 7 33.01 4.27 7.84
C ILE A 7 33.75 3.39 6.83
N VAL A 8 33.09 2.31 6.41
CA VAL A 8 33.54 1.50 5.28
C VAL A 8 33.02 2.19 4.02
N GLY A 9 33.94 2.82 3.29
CA GLY A 9 33.70 3.22 1.91
C GLY A 9 33.74 1.98 1.02
N PHE A 10 32.71 1.79 0.19
CA PHE A 10 32.77 0.84 -0.91
C PHE A 10 33.22 1.58 -2.16
N GLY A 11 34.39 1.18 -2.63
CA GLY A 11 35.00 1.64 -3.87
C GLY A 11 34.28 1.08 -5.09
N ASN A 12 34.20 1.93 -6.12
CA ASN A 12 34.04 1.53 -7.50
C ASN A 12 35.32 0.82 -7.97
N LEU A 13 35.17 -0.34 -8.58
CA LEU A 13 36.03 -0.88 -9.65
C LEU A 13 35.40 -2.18 -10.17
N ASN A 14 34.86 -2.14 -11.39
CA ASN A 14 35.18 -3.12 -12.44
C ASN A 14 34.58 -2.67 -13.77
N SER A 15 35.45 -2.15 -14.63
CA SER A 15 35.33 -2.24 -16.08
C SER A 15 36.23 -3.38 -16.56
N CYS A 16 35.72 -4.14 -17.54
CA CYS A 16 36.39 -4.79 -18.68
C CYS A 16 35.40 -5.86 -19.20
N GLU A 17 34.51 -5.51 -20.13
CA GLU A 17 34.64 -5.63 -21.59
C GLU A 17 34.58 -7.07 -22.13
N VAL A 18 33.64 -7.30 -23.05
CA VAL A 18 33.76 -7.93 -24.38
C VAL A 18 32.36 -8.44 -24.80
N THR A 19 31.64 -7.69 -25.66
CA THR A 19 31.30 -7.98 -27.09
C THR A 19 30.27 -9.14 -27.23
N GLN A 20 29.14 -9.06 -27.95
CA GLN A 20 28.96 -8.60 -29.34
C GLN A 20 27.47 -8.58 -29.75
N ALA A 21 27.14 -7.61 -30.60
CA ALA A 21 26.13 -7.57 -31.67
C ALA A 21 24.67 -8.02 -31.42
N SER A 22 23.81 -6.99 -31.36
CA SER A 22 22.44 -6.99 -31.85
C SER A 22 22.38 -6.81 -33.37
N SER A 23 21.64 -7.68 -34.07
CA SER A 23 20.88 -7.34 -35.30
C SER A 23 19.81 -8.41 -35.55
N PRO A 24 18.62 -8.08 -36.09
CA PRO A 24 17.48 -8.99 -36.09
C PRO A 24 16.96 -9.41 -37.48
N TRP A 25 16.31 -10.59 -37.52
CA TRP A 25 15.46 -11.23 -38.57
C TRP A 25 16.17 -11.86 -39.80
N PRO A 26 15.51 -12.76 -40.58
CA PRO A 26 14.49 -13.78 -40.28
C PRO A 26 14.79 -15.16 -40.94
N GLY A 27 14.06 -16.23 -40.58
CA GLY A 27 13.97 -17.41 -41.44
C GLY A 27 13.39 -18.69 -40.82
N THR A 28 12.30 -19.17 -41.45
CA THR A 28 11.92 -20.60 -41.69
C THR A 28 11.72 -21.52 -40.48
N SER A 29 10.71 -22.38 -40.37
CA SER A 29 9.64 -22.82 -41.27
C SER A 29 8.62 -23.58 -40.39
N GLY A 30 7.45 -23.01 -40.17
CA GLY A 30 6.33 -23.70 -39.52
C GLY A 30 5.38 -24.23 -40.58
N TRP A 31 5.35 -25.55 -40.79
CA TRP A 31 4.27 -26.20 -41.53
C TRP A 31 3.22 -26.66 -40.53
N SER A 32 2.24 -25.78 -40.30
CA SER A 32 0.89 -26.19 -39.91
C SER A 32 0.09 -26.39 -41.18
N ASN A 33 -0.57 -27.53 -41.32
CA ASN A 33 -1.81 -27.63 -42.08
C ASN A 33 -2.69 -28.68 -41.42
N TYR A 34 -3.69 -28.17 -40.69
CA TYR A 34 -4.94 -28.86 -40.44
C TYR A 34 -5.62 -29.10 -41.80
N ARG A 35 -5.99 -30.35 -42.09
CA ARG A 35 -7.01 -30.65 -43.09
C ARG A 35 -8.08 -31.52 -42.44
N ALA A 36 -9.20 -30.87 -42.16
CA ALA A 36 -10.46 -31.51 -41.82
C ALA A 36 -11.05 -32.25 -43.05
N PRO A 37 -11.98 -33.20 -42.84
CA PRO A 37 -12.47 -34.12 -43.85
C PRO A 37 -13.67 -33.53 -44.62
N GLU A 38 -14.07 -34.17 -45.72
CA GLU A 38 -15.47 -34.41 -46.14
C GLU A 38 -15.47 -35.23 -47.47
N PRO A 39 -16.59 -35.93 -47.80
CA PRO A 39 -16.62 -37.20 -48.53
C PRO A 39 -17.06 -37.07 -49.99
N GLY A 40 -16.88 -38.16 -50.76
CA GLY A 40 -17.37 -38.25 -52.13
C GLY A 40 -17.52 -39.70 -52.61
N PHE A 41 -18.75 -40.18 -52.59
CA PHE A 41 -19.25 -41.36 -53.29
C PHE A 41 -18.91 -41.34 -54.79
N SER A 42 -18.54 -42.50 -55.36
CA SER A 42 -19.24 -43.13 -56.51
C SER A 42 -18.35 -44.19 -57.17
N SER A 43 -18.68 -45.47 -56.95
CA SER A 43 -18.31 -46.56 -57.86
C SER A 43 -19.52 -46.82 -58.75
N GLY A 44 -19.46 -46.30 -59.99
CA GLY A 44 -20.46 -46.58 -61.02
C GLY A 44 -20.17 -47.91 -61.69
N SER A 45 -21.02 -48.89 -61.45
CA SER A 45 -21.26 -50.00 -62.38
C SER A 45 -22.25 -49.52 -63.43
N LEU A 46 -21.99 -49.79 -64.73
CA LEU A 46 -22.97 -50.16 -65.78
C LEU A 46 -22.16 -50.58 -67.04
N THR A 47 -22.11 -51.86 -67.39
CA THR A 47 -22.88 -52.53 -68.48
C THR A 47 -22.84 -51.89 -69.87
N GLY A 48 -22.53 -52.73 -70.87
CA GLY A 48 -22.86 -52.57 -72.30
C GLY A 48 -21.72 -51.94 -73.13
N CYS A 49 -21.50 -52.29 -74.40
CA CYS A 49 -22.09 -53.28 -75.27
C CYS A 49 -21.08 -53.51 -76.42
N LEU A 50 -21.28 -54.61 -77.13
CA LEU A 50 -20.63 -55.00 -78.38
C LEU A 50 -20.45 -53.85 -79.37
N THR A 51 -19.25 -53.70 -79.92
CA THR A 51 -19.11 -53.31 -81.35
C THR A 51 -17.93 -54.05 -81.96
N ALA A 52 -18.27 -55.00 -82.83
CA ALA A 52 -17.42 -55.54 -83.84
C ALA A 52 -17.04 -54.46 -84.87
N SER A 53 -15.76 -54.39 -85.24
CA SER A 53 -15.31 -54.20 -86.62
C SER A 53 -13.78 -54.33 -86.67
N THR A 54 -13.28 -55.40 -87.30
CA THR A 54 -12.89 -55.47 -88.72
C THR A 54 -11.43 -55.07 -88.90
N ILE A 55 -10.55 -56.07 -88.74
CA ILE A 55 -9.15 -56.05 -89.19
C ILE A 55 -9.07 -56.97 -90.42
N PRO A 56 -8.36 -56.58 -91.50
CA PRO A 56 -8.70 -56.98 -92.86
C PRO A 56 -8.28 -58.41 -93.25
N LYS A 57 -9.04 -58.92 -94.22
CA LYS A 57 -8.85 -60.16 -94.99
C LYS A 57 -7.38 -60.40 -95.36
N VAL A 58 -6.76 -61.41 -94.75
CA VAL A 58 -5.52 -62.03 -95.26
C VAL A 58 -5.89 -63.40 -95.84
N THR A 59 -5.63 -63.53 -97.13
CA THR A 59 -5.88 -64.70 -97.97
C THR A 59 -5.11 -65.91 -97.45
N VAL A 60 -5.82 -66.95 -97.02
CA VAL A 60 -5.23 -68.25 -96.61
C VAL A 60 -4.86 -69.03 -97.86
N ASN A 61 -3.57 -69.34 -98.01
CA ASN A 61 -3.05 -70.19 -99.09
C ASN A 61 -3.15 -71.66 -98.63
N PRO A 62 -3.96 -72.52 -99.26
CA PRO A 62 -4.31 -73.86 -98.74
C PRO A 62 -3.21 -74.94 -98.87
N SER A 63 -1.94 -74.54 -98.99
CA SER A 63 -0.80 -75.45 -99.19
C SER A 63 0.20 -75.50 -98.00
N LEU A 64 -0.11 -74.86 -96.86
CA LEU A 64 0.81 -74.80 -95.69
C LEU A 64 0.25 -75.43 -94.40
N LEU A 65 -0.82 -76.22 -94.50
CA LEU A 65 -1.30 -77.11 -93.42
C LEU A 65 -0.61 -78.47 -93.48
N VAL A 66 0.70 -78.47 -93.19
CA VAL A 66 1.44 -79.69 -92.79
C VAL A 66 2.19 -79.34 -91.50
N PRO A 67 1.91 -80.02 -90.38
CA PRO A 67 2.72 -79.90 -89.17
C PRO A 67 4.18 -80.27 -89.50
N LEU A 68 5.08 -79.31 -89.38
CA LEU A 68 6.52 -79.61 -89.39
C LEU A 68 6.83 -80.34 -88.09
N ASP A 69 6.93 -81.66 -88.19
CA ASP A 69 7.35 -82.58 -87.14
C ASP A 69 8.84 -82.36 -86.84
N LEU A 70 9.15 -81.28 -86.12
CA LEU A 70 10.43 -81.14 -85.45
C LEU A 70 10.43 -82.13 -84.30
N LYS A 71 10.98 -83.34 -84.54
CA LYS A 71 11.37 -84.27 -83.48
C LYS A 71 12.29 -83.53 -82.50
N VAL A 72 11.70 -82.94 -81.47
CA VAL A 72 12.43 -82.39 -80.32
C VAL A 72 13.07 -83.57 -79.62
N ASP A 73 14.40 -83.54 -79.57
CA ASP A 73 15.27 -84.53 -78.97
C ASP A 73 14.73 -85.00 -77.59
N PRO A 74 14.51 -86.31 -77.35
CA PRO A 74 13.92 -86.82 -76.09
C PRO A 74 14.73 -86.41 -74.84
N ALA A 75 16.03 -86.17 -74.97
CA ALA A 75 16.87 -85.64 -73.90
C ALA A 75 16.48 -84.20 -73.48
N ILE A 76 16.07 -83.35 -74.43
CA ILE A 76 15.67 -81.96 -74.18
C ILE A 76 14.28 -81.90 -73.53
N GLN A 77 13.39 -82.82 -73.90
CA GLN A 77 12.05 -82.92 -73.31
C GLN A 77 12.10 -83.41 -71.85
N GLN A 78 12.98 -84.36 -71.54
CA GLN A 78 13.20 -84.82 -70.16
C GLN A 78 13.86 -83.72 -69.32
N GLN A 79 14.86 -82.99 -69.83
CA GLN A 79 15.47 -81.87 -69.13
C GLN A 79 14.48 -80.70 -68.92
N LYS A 80 13.58 -80.42 -69.88
CA LYS A 80 12.48 -79.45 -69.69
C LYS A 80 11.49 -79.90 -68.64
N SER A 81 11.19 -81.20 -68.57
CA SER A 81 10.24 -81.76 -67.58
C SER A 81 10.85 -81.76 -66.17
N GLN A 82 12.14 -82.11 -66.05
CA GLN A 82 12.94 -81.98 -64.83
C GLN A 82 12.99 -80.53 -64.34
N LYS A 83 13.35 -79.58 -65.21
CA LYS A 83 13.35 -78.14 -64.90
C LYS A 83 11.96 -77.62 -64.53
N LYS A 84 10.91 -78.16 -65.14
CA LYS A 84 9.51 -77.80 -64.81
C LYS A 84 9.12 -78.32 -63.43
N GLU A 85 9.56 -79.52 -63.04
CA GLU A 85 9.29 -80.08 -61.72
C GLU A 85 10.12 -79.38 -60.62
N GLU A 86 11.38 -79.06 -60.90
CA GLU A 86 12.21 -78.20 -60.04
C GLU A 86 11.58 -76.81 -59.87
N MET A 87 11.05 -76.23 -60.95
CA MET A 87 10.32 -74.97 -60.92
C MET A 87 9.03 -75.08 -60.10
N LYS A 88 8.30 -76.20 -60.16
CA LYS A 88 7.12 -76.42 -59.31
C LYS A 88 7.48 -76.55 -57.85
N VAL A 89 8.46 -77.38 -57.48
CA VAL A 89 8.91 -77.53 -56.09
C VAL A 89 9.40 -76.19 -55.54
N LEU A 90 10.08 -75.39 -56.37
CA LEU A 90 10.49 -74.04 -56.01
C LEU A 90 9.28 -73.10 -55.87
N ASN A 91 8.29 -73.19 -56.75
CA ASN A 91 7.05 -72.42 -56.68
C ASN A 91 6.22 -72.78 -55.44
N ASP A 92 6.10 -74.07 -55.08
CA ASP A 92 5.43 -74.53 -53.87
C ASP A 92 6.14 -74.01 -52.60
N LYS A 93 7.48 -73.97 -52.62
CA LYS A 93 8.27 -73.32 -51.57
C LYS A 93 8.03 -71.80 -51.52
N PHE A 94 7.93 -71.13 -52.66
CA PHE A 94 7.56 -69.71 -52.71
C PHE A 94 6.14 -69.47 -52.20
N ALA A 95 5.17 -70.30 -52.57
CA ALA A 95 3.79 -70.22 -52.07
C ALA A 95 3.74 -70.41 -50.54
N SER A 96 4.53 -71.36 -50.00
CA SER A 96 4.65 -71.54 -48.55
C SER A 96 5.31 -70.34 -47.86
N LEU A 97 6.34 -69.74 -48.45
CA LEU A 97 6.98 -68.53 -47.93
C LEU A 97 6.03 -67.32 -48.00
N ILE A 98 5.29 -67.15 -49.09
CA ILE A 98 4.27 -66.10 -49.24
C ILE A 98 3.20 -66.27 -48.16
N GLY A 99 2.71 -67.50 -47.93
CA GLY A 99 1.75 -67.77 -46.86
C GLY A 99 2.28 -67.46 -45.46
N LYS A 100 3.56 -67.75 -45.19
CA LYS A 100 4.22 -67.38 -43.93
C LYS A 100 4.37 -65.86 -43.79
N VAL A 101 4.74 -65.16 -44.87
CA VAL A 101 4.84 -63.70 -44.87
C VAL A 101 3.48 -63.08 -44.60
N GLN A 102 2.41 -63.55 -45.25
CA GLN A 102 1.05 -63.06 -45.01
C GLN A 102 0.58 -63.32 -43.57
N ALA A 103 0.87 -64.49 -43.00
CA ALA A 103 0.54 -64.78 -41.61
C ALA A 103 1.32 -63.90 -40.62
N LEU A 104 2.59 -63.60 -40.92
CA LEU A 104 3.41 -62.66 -40.15
C LEU A 104 2.94 -61.22 -40.31
N GLU A 105 2.52 -60.81 -41.50
CA GLU A 105 1.93 -59.49 -41.76
C GLU A 105 0.62 -59.31 -40.99
N GLN A 106 -0.27 -60.30 -41.02
CA GLN A 106 -1.50 -60.27 -40.22
C GLN A 106 -1.20 -60.20 -38.72
N ARG A 107 -0.22 -60.97 -38.24
CA ARG A 107 0.21 -60.91 -36.83
C ARG A 107 0.83 -59.56 -36.48
N ASN A 108 1.62 -58.97 -37.37
CA ASN A 108 2.19 -57.64 -37.17
C ASN A 108 1.09 -56.57 -37.16
N GLN A 109 0.11 -56.64 -38.05
CA GLN A 109 -1.04 -55.72 -38.04
C GLN A 109 -1.84 -55.84 -36.73
N LEU A 110 -2.04 -57.05 -36.21
CA LEU A 110 -2.67 -57.25 -34.91
C LEU A 110 -1.82 -56.69 -33.75
N LEU A 111 -0.51 -56.87 -33.81
CA LEU A 111 0.40 -56.30 -32.81
C LEU A 111 0.46 -54.77 -32.88
N GLU A 112 0.46 -54.19 -34.08
CA GLU A 112 0.42 -52.75 -34.31
C GLU A 112 -0.89 -52.15 -33.78
N THR A 113 -2.04 -52.74 -34.11
CA THR A 113 -3.33 -52.28 -33.60
C THR A 113 -3.43 -52.40 -32.09
N HIS A 114 -2.96 -53.52 -31.52
CA HIS A 114 -2.90 -53.68 -30.06
C HIS A 114 -1.95 -52.68 -29.40
N TRP A 115 -0.79 -52.40 -30.02
CA TRP A 115 0.16 -51.39 -29.55
C TRP A 115 -0.42 -49.98 -29.62
N HIS A 116 -1.10 -49.62 -30.70
CA HIS A 116 -1.80 -48.34 -30.82
C HIS A 116 -2.91 -48.20 -29.78
N PHE A 117 -3.67 -49.28 -29.52
CA PHE A 117 -4.72 -49.28 -28.51
C PHE A 117 -4.17 -49.09 -27.09
N LEU A 118 -3.11 -49.83 -26.73
CA LEU A 118 -2.43 -49.65 -25.44
C LEU A 118 -1.83 -48.26 -25.29
N ARG A 119 -1.17 -47.74 -26.32
CA ARG A 119 -0.58 -46.40 -26.31
C ARG A 119 -1.64 -45.29 -26.18
N SER A 120 -2.80 -45.48 -26.82
CA SER A 120 -3.93 -44.56 -26.69
C SER A 120 -4.54 -44.60 -25.29
N ARG A 121 -4.54 -45.78 -24.65
CA ARG A 121 -4.97 -45.95 -23.27
C ARG A 121 -3.96 -45.37 -22.27
N ASP A 122 -2.66 -45.47 -22.52
CA ASP A 122 -1.62 -44.86 -21.67
C ASP A 122 -1.61 -43.32 -21.78
N LEU A 123 -1.95 -42.77 -22.95
CA LEU A 123 -2.18 -41.32 -23.10
C LEU A 123 -3.45 -40.83 -22.39
N ALA A 124 -4.45 -41.72 -22.21
CA ALA A 124 -5.65 -41.44 -21.42
C ALA A 124 -5.49 -41.81 -19.92
N ALA A 125 -4.46 -42.58 -19.57
CA ALA A 125 -4.13 -42.95 -18.21
C ALA A 125 -3.35 -41.81 -17.56
N CYS A 126 -4.13 -40.84 -17.08
CA CYS A 126 -3.78 -39.81 -16.12
C CYS A 126 -3.24 -38.50 -16.71
N ASP A 127 -4.16 -37.55 -16.92
CA ASP A 127 -3.96 -36.08 -16.82
C ASP A 127 -3.45 -35.63 -15.43
N LEU A 128 -2.77 -36.51 -14.69
CA LEU A 128 -2.21 -36.23 -13.38
C LEU A 128 -1.14 -35.13 -13.48
N GLY A 129 -0.41 -35.06 -14.59
CA GLY A 129 0.51 -33.94 -14.89
C GLY A 129 -0.23 -32.60 -14.97
N HIS A 130 -1.34 -32.54 -15.71
CA HIS A 130 -2.16 -31.34 -15.83
C HIS A 130 -2.78 -30.93 -14.48
N LEU A 131 -3.24 -31.89 -13.67
CA LEU A 131 -3.74 -31.61 -12.32
C LEU A 131 -2.64 -31.08 -11.38
N TYR A 132 -1.41 -31.59 -11.51
CA TYR A 132 -0.26 -31.05 -10.76
C TYR A 132 0.13 -29.66 -11.24
N GLU A 133 0.10 -29.39 -12.54
CA GLU A 133 0.32 -28.05 -13.11
C GLU A 133 -0.74 -27.06 -12.62
N GLU A 134 -2.03 -27.40 -12.70
CA GLU A 134 -3.11 -26.56 -12.16
C GLU A 134 -2.97 -26.31 -10.65
N TYR A 135 -2.56 -27.33 -9.88
CA TYR A 135 -2.33 -27.17 -8.44
C TYR A 135 -1.11 -26.29 -8.16
N GLN A 136 -0.04 -26.46 -8.93
CA GLN A 136 1.16 -25.65 -8.85
C GLN A 136 0.88 -24.19 -9.21
N ASP A 137 0.14 -23.93 -10.28
CA ASP A 137 -0.26 -22.59 -10.72
C ASP A 137 -1.14 -21.90 -9.68
N ARG A 138 -2.09 -22.64 -9.09
CA ARG A 138 -2.91 -22.14 -7.99
C ARG A 138 -2.07 -21.74 -6.78
N LEU A 139 -1.12 -22.57 -6.37
CA LEU A 139 -0.21 -22.27 -5.27
C LEU A 139 0.70 -21.06 -5.59
N GLN A 140 1.18 -20.96 -6.82
CA GLN A 140 1.97 -19.81 -7.27
C GLN A 140 1.15 -18.52 -7.24
N GLU A 141 -0.11 -18.56 -7.65
CA GLU A 141 -1.00 -17.40 -7.60
C GLU A 141 -1.34 -17.01 -6.15
N GLU A 142 -1.58 -17.96 -5.26
CA GLU A 142 -1.76 -17.68 -3.83
C GLU A 142 -0.50 -17.08 -3.20
N LEU A 143 0.69 -17.61 -3.52
CA LEU A 143 1.96 -17.03 -3.08
C LEU A 143 2.13 -15.60 -3.62
N ARG A 144 1.75 -15.36 -4.88
CA ARG A 144 1.80 -14.02 -5.49
C ARG A 144 0.85 -13.06 -4.77
N LYS A 145 -0.37 -13.49 -4.43
CA LYS A 145 -1.34 -12.69 -3.65
C LYS A 145 -0.80 -12.33 -2.27
N VAL A 146 -0.32 -13.33 -1.51
CA VAL A 146 0.27 -13.10 -0.19
C VAL A 146 1.47 -12.17 -0.27
N ASN A 147 2.33 -12.31 -1.27
CA ASN A 147 3.48 -11.40 -1.47
C ASN A 147 3.03 -9.97 -1.81
N GLN A 148 1.99 -9.79 -2.62
CA GLN A 148 1.42 -8.47 -2.91
C GLN A 148 0.80 -7.83 -1.67
N GLU A 149 0.04 -8.59 -0.90
CA GLU A 149 -0.55 -8.13 0.37
C GLU A 149 0.55 -7.76 1.37
N GLY A 150 1.60 -8.58 1.48
CA GLY A 150 2.79 -8.30 2.28
C GLY A 150 3.46 -6.99 1.86
N ALA A 151 3.74 -6.79 0.57
CA ALA A 151 4.33 -5.57 0.05
C ALA A 151 3.44 -4.33 0.27
N GLN A 152 2.11 -4.47 0.16
CA GLN A 152 1.17 -3.40 0.45
C GLN A 152 1.15 -3.03 1.94
N LEU A 153 1.20 -4.04 2.83
CA LEU A 153 1.28 -3.82 4.27
C LEU A 153 2.61 -3.18 4.67
N GLU A 154 3.72 -3.60 4.09
CA GLU A 154 5.04 -2.98 4.28
C GLU A 154 5.04 -1.51 3.83
N ALA A 155 4.45 -1.21 2.68
CA ALA A 155 4.32 0.17 2.21
C ALA A 155 3.48 1.04 3.15
N LYS A 156 2.34 0.52 3.65
CA LYS A 156 1.51 1.20 4.65
C LYS A 156 2.28 1.41 5.95
N LEU A 157 3.01 0.39 6.43
CA LEU A 157 3.82 0.49 7.64
C LEU A 157 4.90 1.58 7.49
N LEU A 158 5.61 1.62 6.36
CA LEU A 158 6.61 2.66 6.08
C LEU A 158 5.98 4.05 6.00
N GLN A 159 4.79 4.17 5.40
CA GLN A 159 4.05 5.43 5.35
C GLN A 159 3.67 5.91 6.76
N GLU A 160 3.11 5.04 7.60
CA GLU A 160 2.75 5.38 8.98
C GLU A 160 3.99 5.73 9.82
N LEU A 161 5.08 4.97 9.70
CA LEU A 161 6.35 5.29 10.36
C LEU A 161 6.90 6.67 9.94
N ALA A 162 6.82 7.01 8.65
CA ALA A 162 7.21 8.32 8.15
C ALA A 162 6.30 9.43 8.69
N MET A 163 5.01 9.19 8.89
CA MET A 163 4.11 10.15 9.54
C MET A 163 4.46 10.35 11.02
N VAL A 164 4.69 9.26 11.76
CA VAL A 164 5.13 9.30 13.16
C VAL A 164 6.43 10.10 13.30
N GLN A 165 7.41 9.84 12.43
CA GLN A 165 8.67 10.58 12.45
C GLN A 165 8.46 12.09 12.17
N LYS A 166 7.58 12.45 11.23
CA LYS A 166 7.21 13.86 10.99
C LYS A 166 6.54 14.50 12.21
N PHE A 167 5.68 13.78 12.93
CA PHE A 167 5.07 14.28 14.16
C PHE A 167 6.10 14.43 15.28
N GLN A 168 7.02 13.47 15.40
CA GLN A 168 8.11 13.53 16.37
C GLN A 168 8.99 14.76 16.15
N ILE A 169 9.46 15.00 14.92
CA ILE A 169 10.28 16.19 14.60
C ILE A 169 9.53 17.48 14.95
N ARG A 170 8.24 17.59 14.58
CA ARG A 170 7.44 18.77 14.91
C ARG A 170 7.24 18.96 16.42
N TYR A 171 7.09 17.86 17.15
CA TYR A 171 6.98 17.90 18.61
C TYR A 171 8.29 18.37 19.25
N GLU A 172 9.44 17.83 18.81
CA GLU A 172 10.76 18.24 19.26
C GLU A 172 11.02 19.74 18.99
N ASP A 173 10.67 20.23 17.80
CA ASP A 173 10.74 21.66 17.45
C ASP A 173 9.88 22.54 18.36
N GLU A 174 8.66 22.10 18.67
CA GLU A 174 7.74 22.87 19.52
C GLU A 174 8.20 22.88 20.98
N VAL A 175 8.74 21.75 21.47
CA VAL A 175 9.37 21.67 22.79
C VAL A 175 10.58 22.61 22.85
N SER A 176 11.44 22.63 21.83
CA SER A 176 12.58 23.55 21.77
C SER A 176 12.14 25.01 21.79
N LYS A 177 11.18 25.41 20.94
CA LYS A 177 10.63 26.79 20.95
C LYS A 177 10.03 27.17 22.29
N ARG A 178 9.29 26.24 22.93
CA ARG A 178 8.73 26.45 24.26
C ARG A 178 9.83 26.71 25.28
N THR A 179 10.91 25.92 25.26
CA THR A 179 12.04 26.09 26.19
C THR A 179 12.73 27.45 26.01
N ASP A 180 12.88 27.93 24.77
CA ASP A 180 13.44 29.26 24.48
C ASP A 180 12.52 30.39 24.98
N MET A 181 11.21 30.26 24.79
CA MET A 181 10.23 31.22 25.32
C MET A 181 10.20 31.21 26.86
N GLU A 182 10.30 30.03 27.49
CA GLU A 182 10.40 29.91 28.94
C GLU A 182 11.69 30.54 29.47
N PHE A 183 12.83 30.34 28.80
CA PHE A 183 14.10 30.97 29.14
C PHE A 183 14.01 32.50 29.08
N THR A 184 13.49 33.05 27.98
CA THR A 184 13.30 34.50 27.83
C THR A 184 12.31 35.07 28.85
N ALA A 185 11.23 34.36 29.18
CA ALA A 185 10.28 34.76 30.21
C ALA A 185 10.93 34.81 31.61
N VAL A 186 11.76 33.81 31.94
CA VAL A 186 12.54 33.80 33.19
C VAL A 186 13.51 34.99 33.23
N GLN A 187 14.18 35.30 32.12
CA GLN A 187 15.09 36.44 32.04
C GLN A 187 14.35 37.77 32.23
N LEU A 188 13.23 37.99 31.53
CA LEU A 188 12.40 39.19 31.70
C LEU A 188 11.87 39.33 33.14
N LYS A 189 11.55 38.21 33.81
CA LYS A 189 11.15 38.22 35.21
C LYS A 189 12.29 38.66 36.13
N LYS A 190 13.53 38.23 35.86
CA LYS A 190 14.72 38.70 36.59
C LYS A 190 14.93 40.21 36.39
N ASP A 191 14.87 40.68 35.16
CA ASP A 191 15.06 42.09 34.81
C ASP A 191 13.98 42.97 35.46
N LEU A 192 12.72 42.52 35.43
CA LEU A 192 11.61 43.19 36.10
C LEU A 192 11.80 43.27 37.63
N ASN A 193 12.30 42.19 38.24
CA ASN A 193 12.60 42.20 39.67
C ASN A 193 13.77 43.14 40.01
N ALA A 194 14.79 43.21 39.15
CA ALA A 194 15.90 44.16 39.31
C ALA A 194 15.41 45.62 39.21
N GLU A 195 14.54 45.92 38.25
CA GLU A 195 13.97 47.27 38.09
C GLU A 195 13.03 47.64 39.25
N ARG A 196 12.24 46.69 39.77
CA ARG A 196 11.45 46.91 40.99
C ARG A 196 12.34 47.20 42.19
N LEU A 197 13.45 46.47 42.35
CA LEU A 197 14.41 46.75 43.42
C LEU A 197 14.98 48.17 43.28
N ARG A 198 15.38 48.58 42.08
CA ARG A 198 15.86 49.94 41.78
C ARG A 198 14.79 51.00 42.08
N GLN A 199 13.53 50.75 41.71
CA GLN A 199 12.41 51.63 42.01
C GLN A 199 12.24 51.81 43.52
N THR A 200 12.20 50.72 44.29
CA THR A 200 12.07 50.79 45.75
C THR A 200 13.23 51.54 46.40
N GLN A 201 14.47 51.37 45.90
CA GLN A 201 15.63 52.14 46.36
C GLN A 201 15.52 53.64 46.06
N LEU A 202 14.96 54.01 44.90
CA LEU A 202 14.72 55.42 44.57
C LEU A 202 13.59 56.00 45.41
N GLU A 203 12.53 55.23 45.68
CA GLU A 203 11.43 55.65 46.54
C GLU A 203 11.90 55.90 47.98
N THR A 204 12.78 55.07 48.53
CA THR A 204 13.35 55.30 49.87
C THR A 204 14.24 56.54 49.89
N LYS A 205 15.09 56.76 48.89
CA LYS A 205 15.89 58.00 48.76
C LYS A 205 15.01 59.24 48.65
N LEU A 206 13.94 59.17 47.85
CA LEU A 206 12.98 60.25 47.69
C LEU A 206 12.23 60.55 48.98
N LYS A 207 11.82 59.52 49.73
CA LYS A 207 11.24 59.68 51.07
C LYS A 207 12.24 60.35 52.03
N GLY A 208 13.51 59.93 52.03
CA GLY A 208 14.58 60.53 52.84
C GLY A 208 14.84 62.01 52.51
N LEU A 209 14.89 62.37 51.23
CA LEU A 209 15.03 63.76 50.79
C LEU A 209 13.81 64.61 51.17
N LYS A 210 12.60 64.05 51.07
CA LYS A 210 11.38 64.74 51.53
C LYS A 210 11.40 64.99 53.03
N SER A 211 11.78 64.02 53.86
CA SER A 211 11.91 64.24 55.31
C SER A 211 12.97 65.27 55.65
N PHE A 212 14.09 65.29 54.91
CA PHE A 212 15.14 66.29 55.09
C PHE A 212 14.66 67.70 54.71
N ALA A 213 13.93 67.84 53.59
CA ALA A 213 13.37 69.13 53.19
C ALA A 213 12.37 69.68 54.23
N VAL A 214 11.53 68.82 54.81
CA VAL A 214 10.60 69.20 55.89
C VAL A 214 11.37 69.63 57.14
N MET A 215 12.43 68.91 57.51
CA MET A 215 13.31 69.28 58.64
C MET A 215 13.94 70.66 58.41
N MET A 216 14.56 70.90 57.25
CA MET A 216 15.17 72.19 56.92
C MET A 216 14.15 73.33 56.95
N LYS A 217 12.94 73.11 56.41
CA LYS A 217 11.86 74.09 56.47
C LYS A 217 11.49 74.44 57.92
N SER A 218 11.38 73.43 58.78
CA SER A 218 11.10 73.63 60.22
C SER A 218 12.22 74.41 60.92
N ILE A 219 13.49 74.17 60.57
CA ILE A 219 14.63 74.91 61.13
C ILE A 219 14.56 76.38 60.70
N TYR A 220 14.39 76.66 59.41
CA TYR A 220 14.29 78.03 58.91
C TYR A 220 13.07 78.78 59.46
N GLU A 221 11.93 78.11 59.63
CA GLU A 221 10.76 78.71 60.28
C GLU A 221 11.02 79.09 61.74
N GLN A 222 11.91 78.36 62.42
CA GLN A 222 12.31 78.68 63.79
C GLN A 222 13.33 79.84 63.82
N GLU A 223 14.36 79.79 62.99
CA GLU A 223 15.35 80.88 62.87
C GLU A 223 14.71 82.22 62.50
N LEU A 224 13.72 82.21 61.59
CA LEU A 224 12.96 83.42 61.23
C LEU A 224 12.17 83.98 62.42
N LYS A 225 11.63 83.13 63.29
CA LYS A 225 10.96 83.59 64.52
C LYS A 225 11.95 84.23 65.48
N ASP A 226 13.14 83.64 65.62
CA ASP A 226 14.20 84.15 66.50
C ASP A 226 14.76 85.50 65.98
N LEU A 227 15.03 85.61 64.68
CA LEU A 227 15.44 86.86 64.01
C LEU A 227 14.36 87.95 64.10
N ALA A 228 13.09 87.60 63.90
CA ALA A 228 11.99 88.56 64.05
C ALA A 228 11.86 89.08 65.49
N ALA A 229 12.25 88.28 66.50
CA ALA A 229 12.36 88.75 67.87
C ALA A 229 13.55 89.72 68.02
N GLN A 230 14.70 89.41 67.44
CA GLN A 230 15.91 90.23 67.53
C GLN A 230 15.80 91.58 66.81
N VAL A 231 15.12 91.66 65.66
CA VAL A 231 14.90 92.91 64.91
C VAL A 231 14.00 93.88 65.68
N LYS A 232 13.05 93.38 66.48
CA LYS A 232 12.23 94.23 67.36
C LYS A 232 13.06 94.93 68.45
N ASP A 233 14.25 94.42 68.77
CA ASP A 233 15.15 95.01 69.77
C ASP A 233 16.14 96.05 69.21
N VAL A 234 16.38 96.10 67.89
CA VAL A 234 17.48 96.90 67.29
C VAL A 234 17.01 98.15 66.53
N SER A 235 15.71 98.46 66.48
CA SER A 235 15.21 99.69 65.84
C SER A 235 15.44 100.94 66.70
N VAL A 236 16.69 101.38 66.83
CA VAL A 236 17.08 102.72 67.31
C VAL A 236 17.99 103.38 66.26
N THR A 237 17.49 104.50 65.74
CA THR A 237 18.01 105.36 64.68
C THR A 237 19.45 105.84 64.88
N VAL A 238 20.28 105.74 63.83
CA VAL A 238 21.51 106.53 63.68
C VAL A 238 21.51 107.19 62.31
N GLY A 239 21.09 108.46 62.28
CA GLY A 239 21.35 109.37 61.17
C GLY A 239 22.70 110.05 61.41
N MET A 240 23.67 109.81 60.55
CA MET A 240 24.95 110.52 60.56
C MET A 240 25.11 111.26 59.23
N GLY A 241 24.87 112.56 59.27
CA GLY A 241 25.29 113.48 58.21
C GLY A 241 26.71 113.95 58.44
N SER A 242 27.52 114.07 57.39
CA SER A 242 28.67 114.96 57.41
C SER A 242 29.02 115.41 56.00
N ARG A 243 29.16 116.73 55.84
CA ARG A 243 29.42 117.43 54.60
C ARG A 243 30.92 117.46 54.34
N CYS A 244 31.34 117.01 53.16
CA CYS A 244 32.65 117.36 52.59
C CYS A 244 32.42 118.00 51.23
N HIS A 245 32.85 119.25 51.09
CA HIS A 245 32.88 119.94 49.82
C HIS A 245 34.07 119.43 49.01
N THR A 246 33.83 118.39 48.23
CA THR A 246 34.65 117.99 47.08
C THR A 246 33.97 118.57 45.83
N ASP A 247 34.65 118.71 44.69
CA ASP A 247 34.01 119.13 43.42
C ASP A 247 32.97 118.08 42.98
N LEU A 248 31.77 118.24 43.53
CA LEU A 248 30.68 117.30 43.43
C LEU A 248 30.14 117.27 42.01
N SER A 249 30.20 118.37 41.26
CA SER A 249 29.55 118.42 39.95
C SER A 249 30.27 117.54 38.92
N GLY A 250 31.59 117.64 38.80
CA GLY A 250 32.36 116.84 37.84
C GLY A 250 32.48 115.36 38.22
N ILE A 251 32.52 115.06 39.53
CA ILE A 251 32.48 113.68 40.03
C ILE A 251 31.07 113.11 39.85
N VAL A 252 30.01 113.86 40.12
CA VAL A 252 28.62 113.43 39.91
C VAL A 252 28.35 113.22 38.43
N GLU A 253 28.81 114.07 37.51
CA GLU A 253 28.65 113.83 36.08
C GLU A 253 29.40 112.56 35.60
N LYS A 254 30.64 112.34 36.03
CA LYS A 254 31.39 111.11 35.70
C LYS A 254 30.75 109.87 36.30
N VAL A 255 30.29 109.96 37.56
CA VAL A 255 29.58 108.88 38.25
C VAL A 255 28.24 108.63 37.56
N MET A 256 27.48 109.66 37.18
CA MET A 256 26.22 109.54 36.44
C MET A 256 26.44 108.92 35.05
N ALA A 257 27.49 109.29 34.33
CA ALA A 257 27.83 108.69 33.05
C ALA A 257 28.23 107.22 33.20
N GLN A 258 29.02 106.88 34.22
CA GLN A 258 29.38 105.49 34.53
C GLN A 258 28.17 104.66 34.96
N TYR A 259 27.31 105.20 35.83
CA TYR A 259 26.06 104.54 36.23
C TYR A 259 25.10 104.40 35.05
N GLY A 260 24.98 105.40 34.17
CA GLY A 260 24.19 105.31 32.95
C GLY A 260 24.69 104.19 32.03
N ALA A 261 26.01 104.08 31.84
CA ALA A 261 26.62 103.00 31.06
C ALA A 261 26.47 101.62 31.73
N VAL A 262 26.52 101.54 33.06
CA VAL A 262 26.28 100.30 33.81
C VAL A 262 24.80 99.90 33.73
N VAL A 263 23.86 100.82 33.91
CA VAL A 263 22.41 100.56 33.80
C VAL A 263 22.05 100.13 32.39
N ALA A 264 22.61 100.77 31.35
CA ALA A 264 22.40 100.37 29.96
C ALA A 264 22.91 98.93 29.71
N ARG A 265 24.13 98.60 30.16
CA ARG A 265 24.68 97.24 30.06
C ARG A 265 23.86 96.22 30.84
N SER A 266 23.50 96.51 32.09
CA SER A 266 22.67 95.61 32.91
C SER A 266 21.28 95.39 32.32
N LEU A 267 20.68 96.40 31.68
CA LEU A 267 19.41 96.25 30.98
C LEU A 267 19.55 95.37 29.73
N GLU A 268 20.63 95.54 28.96
CA GLU A 268 20.90 94.73 27.78
C GLU A 268 21.21 93.27 28.14
N GLU A 269 22.02 93.05 29.18
CA GLU A 269 22.30 91.74 29.76
C GLU A 269 21.02 91.07 30.29
N ALA A 270 20.16 91.80 31.01
CA ALA A 270 18.87 91.27 31.49
C ALA A 270 17.91 90.92 30.34
N LYS A 271 17.86 91.75 29.28
CA LYS A 271 17.09 91.45 28.07
C LYS A 271 17.66 90.24 27.31
N ALA A 272 18.98 90.14 27.19
CA ALA A 272 19.65 89.00 26.57
C ALA A 272 19.41 87.71 27.36
N TYR A 273 19.51 87.75 28.68
CA TYR A 273 19.20 86.65 29.58
C TYR A 273 17.75 86.20 29.45
N SER A 274 16.79 87.14 29.49
CA SER A 274 15.36 86.84 29.32
C SER A 274 15.06 86.21 27.95
N ARG A 275 15.65 86.76 26.87
CA ARG A 275 15.52 86.18 25.52
C ARG A 275 16.11 84.77 25.44
N SER A 276 17.26 84.54 26.07
CA SER A 276 17.90 83.22 26.14
C SER A 276 17.04 82.21 26.90
N GLN A 277 16.48 82.61 28.04
CA GLN A 277 15.60 81.76 28.84
C GLN A 277 14.28 81.41 28.13
N VAL A 278 13.67 82.36 27.42
CA VAL A 278 12.49 82.10 26.59
C VAL A 278 12.83 81.15 25.46
N ARG A 279 13.98 81.33 24.79
CA ARG A 279 14.44 80.41 23.74
C ARG A 279 14.71 79.01 24.25
N SER A 280 15.37 78.85 25.40
CA SER A 280 15.66 77.53 25.98
C SER A 280 14.40 76.83 26.48
N SER A 281 13.45 77.58 27.08
CA SER A 281 12.13 77.06 27.47
C SER A 281 11.31 76.62 26.25
N ALA A 282 11.29 77.42 25.18
CA ALA A 282 10.62 77.08 23.93
C ALA A 282 11.22 75.83 23.27
N ALA A 283 12.55 75.70 23.25
CA ALA A 283 13.24 74.51 22.74
C ALA A 283 12.90 73.26 23.57
N CYS A 284 12.94 73.35 24.90
CA CYS A 284 12.58 72.26 25.80
C CYS A 284 11.10 71.84 25.66
N SER A 285 10.21 72.80 25.44
CA SER A 285 8.79 72.54 25.16
C SER A 285 8.60 71.84 23.81
N ALA A 286 9.32 72.25 22.77
CA ALA A 286 9.27 71.61 21.46
C ALA A 286 9.79 70.16 21.51
N GLU A 287 10.90 69.92 22.21
CA GLU A 287 11.43 68.55 22.43
C GLU A 287 10.46 67.68 23.21
N SER A 288 9.83 68.23 24.25
CA SER A 288 8.82 67.53 25.05
C SER A 288 7.57 67.19 24.21
N GLY A 289 7.11 68.12 23.36
CA GLY A 289 6.03 67.88 22.40
C GLY A 289 6.38 66.78 21.39
N ASN A 290 7.61 66.81 20.85
CA ASN A 290 8.10 65.78 19.94
C ASN A 290 8.19 64.41 20.61
N ARG A 291 8.65 64.33 21.87
CA ARG A 291 8.69 63.09 22.65
C ARG A 291 7.28 62.53 22.89
N LEU A 292 6.32 63.39 23.24
CA LEU A 292 4.93 63.01 23.41
C LEU A 292 4.31 62.48 22.11
N GLN A 293 4.59 63.16 20.98
CA GLN A 293 4.12 62.73 19.67
C GLN A 293 4.70 61.37 19.26
N ARG A 294 6.00 61.14 19.46
CA ARG A 294 6.64 59.82 19.22
C ARG A 294 6.02 58.72 20.10
N SER A 295 5.75 59.03 21.38
CA SER A 295 5.09 58.09 22.28
C SER A 295 3.66 57.77 21.82
N ARG A 296 2.90 58.78 21.40
CA ARG A 296 1.55 58.61 20.84
C ARG A 296 1.55 57.77 19.58
N SER A 297 2.47 58.01 18.64
CA SER A 297 2.61 57.17 17.45
C SER A 297 2.94 55.73 17.82
N LYS A 298 3.86 55.50 18.76
CA LYS A 298 4.20 54.14 19.23
C LYS A 298 3.02 53.43 19.90
N ILE A 299 2.21 54.15 20.67
CA ILE A 299 0.97 53.62 21.25
C ILE A 299 -0.02 53.21 20.15
N ASN A 300 -0.18 54.03 19.11
CA ASN A 300 -1.04 53.73 17.98
C ASN A 300 -0.55 52.51 17.19
N ASP A 301 0.76 52.41 16.92
CA ASP A 301 1.36 51.26 16.22
C ASP A 301 1.19 49.96 17.01
N LEU A 302 1.42 50.01 18.33
CA LEU A 302 1.18 48.87 19.22
C LEU A 302 -0.31 48.50 19.25
N SER A 303 -1.20 49.48 19.31
CA SER A 303 -2.65 49.26 19.29
C SER A 303 -3.09 48.59 17.98
N ALA A 304 -2.58 49.03 16.83
CA ALA A 304 -2.84 48.43 15.53
C ALA A 304 -2.31 46.99 15.46
N ARG A 305 -1.09 46.74 15.99
CA ARG A 305 -0.52 45.39 16.08
C ARG A 305 -1.34 44.48 16.98
N ILE A 306 -1.83 44.97 18.12
CA ILE A 306 -2.72 44.22 19.02
C ILE A 306 -4.01 43.84 18.30
N GLN A 307 -4.63 44.76 17.55
CA GLN A 307 -5.84 44.46 16.79
C GLN A 307 -5.60 43.41 15.69
N LYS A 308 -4.47 43.50 14.97
CA LYS A 308 -4.07 42.49 13.98
C LYS A 308 -3.86 41.10 14.63
N LEU A 309 -3.20 41.04 15.78
CA LEU A 309 -3.01 39.77 16.50
C LEU A 309 -4.35 39.22 17.01
N ARG A 310 -5.27 40.07 17.48
CA ARG A 310 -6.62 39.66 17.90
C ARG A 310 -7.41 39.06 16.73
N SER A 311 -7.39 39.69 15.55
CA SER A 311 -8.09 39.15 14.38
C SER A 311 -7.47 37.82 13.90
N GLN A 312 -6.14 37.69 13.95
CA GLN A 312 -5.46 36.42 13.67
C GLN A 312 -5.86 35.33 14.67
N ILE A 313 -5.89 35.63 15.97
CA ILE A 313 -6.34 34.68 17.00
C ILE A 313 -7.78 34.22 16.74
N LEU A 314 -8.69 35.15 16.42
CA LEU A 314 -10.09 34.81 16.12
C LEU A 314 -10.20 33.95 14.85
N SER A 315 -9.43 34.27 13.81
CA SER A 315 -9.41 33.49 12.57
C SER A 315 -8.87 32.07 12.80
N ILE A 316 -7.78 31.92 13.56
CA ILE A 316 -7.20 30.62 13.91
C ILE A 316 -8.17 29.82 14.77
N LYS A 317 -8.79 30.43 15.78
CA LYS A 317 -9.83 29.78 16.59
C LYS A 317 -11.01 29.28 15.74
N SER A 318 -11.48 30.10 14.80
CA SER A 318 -12.53 29.68 13.87
C SER A 318 -12.08 28.49 13.01
N HIS A 319 -10.83 28.48 12.57
CA HIS A 319 -10.29 27.36 11.80
C HIS A 319 -10.15 26.08 12.64
N CYS A 320 -9.69 26.18 13.89
CA CYS A 320 -9.64 25.05 14.82
C CYS A 320 -11.03 24.44 15.03
N LEU A 321 -12.06 25.26 15.29
CA LEU A 321 -13.43 24.78 15.47
C LEU A 321 -13.94 24.03 14.22
N LYS A 322 -13.68 24.57 13.02
CA LYS A 322 -14.06 23.88 11.76
C LYS A 322 -13.33 22.55 11.59
N LEU A 323 -12.05 22.49 11.96
CA LEU A 323 -11.29 21.24 11.90
C LEU A 323 -11.81 20.23 12.93
N GLU A 324 -12.15 20.67 14.14
CA GLU A 324 -12.77 19.81 15.17
C GLU A 324 -14.14 19.27 14.72
N GLU A 325 -14.97 20.10 14.08
CA GLU A 325 -16.24 19.66 13.48
C GLU A 325 -16.03 18.62 12.36
N ASN A 326 -15.06 18.86 11.47
CA ASN A 326 -14.71 17.93 10.40
C ASN A 326 -14.16 16.60 10.93
N ILE A 327 -13.33 16.64 11.98
CA ILE A 327 -12.82 15.43 12.64
C ILE A 327 -13.98 14.63 13.22
N LYS A 328 -14.88 15.26 13.99
CA LYS A 328 -16.05 14.59 14.56
C LYS A 328 -16.96 14.00 13.47
N ALA A 329 -17.15 14.71 12.36
CA ALA A 329 -17.95 14.21 11.23
C ALA A 329 -17.29 12.97 10.60
N ALA A 330 -15.98 13.00 10.37
CA ALA A 330 -15.22 11.88 9.83
C ALA A 330 -15.20 10.68 10.78
N GLU A 331 -15.05 10.90 12.09
CA GLU A 331 -15.13 9.88 13.13
C GLU A 331 -16.50 9.20 13.14
N ASN A 332 -17.60 9.98 13.14
CA ASN A 332 -18.96 9.45 13.09
C ASN A 332 -19.22 8.65 11.81
N GLN A 333 -18.76 9.15 10.65
CA GLN A 333 -18.88 8.44 9.39
C GLN A 333 -18.08 7.13 9.39
N GLY A 334 -16.87 7.15 9.94
CA GLY A 334 -16.02 5.96 10.10
C GLY A 334 -16.66 4.93 11.03
N GLU A 335 -17.22 5.35 12.16
CA GLU A 335 -17.92 4.49 13.11
C GLU A 335 -19.15 3.83 12.47
N LEU A 336 -19.95 4.58 11.70
CA LEU A 336 -21.09 4.00 10.97
C LEU A 336 -20.64 2.96 9.92
N ALA A 337 -19.58 3.25 9.15
CA ALA A 337 -19.05 2.30 8.18
C ALA A 337 -18.48 1.04 8.87
N PHE A 338 -17.84 1.21 10.03
CA PHE A 338 -17.34 0.10 10.83
C PHE A 338 -18.48 -0.78 11.37
N GLN A 339 -19.54 -0.16 11.90
CA GLN A 339 -20.73 -0.88 12.36
C GLN A 339 -21.42 -1.65 11.24
N ASP A 340 -21.55 -1.07 10.04
CA ASP A 340 -22.08 -1.76 8.85
C ASP A 340 -21.22 -2.95 8.44
N ALA A 341 -19.89 -2.77 8.38
CA ALA A 341 -18.97 -3.86 8.07
C ALA A 341 -19.05 -5.00 9.12
N LYS A 342 -19.13 -4.65 10.41
CA LYS A 342 -19.30 -5.62 11.50
C LYS A 342 -20.63 -6.36 11.40
N ALA A 343 -21.72 -5.68 11.05
CA ALA A 343 -23.02 -6.29 10.84
C ALA A 343 -22.99 -7.28 9.65
N LYS A 344 -22.37 -6.89 8.53
CA LYS A 344 -22.18 -7.77 7.36
C LYS A 344 -21.34 -9.00 7.70
N LEU A 345 -20.26 -8.82 8.46
CA LEU A 345 -19.43 -9.93 8.93
C LEU A 345 -20.26 -10.91 9.78
N ALA A 346 -21.03 -10.41 10.75
CA ALA A 346 -21.90 -11.26 11.57
C ALA A 346 -22.96 -12.01 10.74
N GLN A 347 -23.52 -11.35 9.71
CA GLN A 347 -24.46 -12.00 8.77
C GLN A 347 -23.79 -13.12 7.97
N LEU A 348 -22.58 -12.89 7.45
CA LEU A 348 -21.83 -13.89 6.70
C LEU A 348 -21.39 -15.06 7.58
N GLU A 349 -20.97 -14.80 8.82
CA GLU A 349 -20.66 -15.85 9.79
C GLU A 349 -21.90 -16.70 10.10
N ALA A 350 -23.06 -16.07 10.32
CA ALA A 350 -24.32 -16.78 10.54
C ALA A 350 -24.71 -17.64 9.32
N ALA A 351 -24.60 -17.10 8.11
CA ALA A 351 -24.87 -17.82 6.87
C ALA A 351 -23.92 -19.02 6.69
N LEU A 352 -22.63 -18.85 7.00
CA LEU A 352 -21.63 -19.91 6.95
C LEU A 352 -21.94 -21.02 7.96
N GLN A 353 -22.31 -20.68 9.19
CA GLN A 353 -22.72 -21.66 10.19
C GLN A 353 -23.98 -22.41 9.78
N GLN A 354 -24.94 -21.72 9.15
CA GLN A 354 -26.14 -22.34 8.62
C GLN A 354 -25.81 -23.33 7.48
N ALA A 355 -24.98 -22.91 6.52
CA ALA A 355 -24.54 -23.77 5.43
C ALA A 355 -23.79 -25.02 5.92
N LYS A 356 -22.95 -24.89 6.97
CA LYS A 356 -22.30 -26.05 7.62
C LYS A 356 -23.31 -27.03 8.20
N LYS A 357 -24.35 -26.53 8.87
CA LYS A 357 -25.43 -27.37 9.42
C LYS A 357 -26.21 -28.07 8.31
N ASP A 358 -26.49 -27.37 7.22
CA ASP A 358 -27.23 -27.92 6.09
C ASP A 358 -26.41 -28.99 5.35
N MET A 359 -25.10 -28.78 5.19
CA MET A 359 -24.18 -29.82 4.68
C MET A 359 -24.17 -31.06 5.59
N ALA A 360 -24.09 -30.87 6.90
CA ALA A 360 -24.13 -31.98 7.85
C ALA A 360 -25.44 -32.78 7.75
N ARG A 361 -26.59 -32.10 7.59
CA ARG A 361 -27.89 -32.73 7.35
C ARG A 361 -27.90 -33.53 6.06
N GLN A 362 -27.43 -32.95 4.95
CA GLN A 362 -27.36 -33.64 3.66
C GLN A 362 -26.50 -34.91 3.71
N LEU A 363 -25.40 -34.91 4.47
CA LEU A 363 -24.57 -36.10 4.67
C LEU A 363 -25.31 -37.19 5.44
N CYS A 364 -26.09 -36.83 6.47
CA CYS A 364 -26.96 -37.78 7.19
C CYS A 364 -28.02 -38.37 6.25
N ASP A 365 -28.74 -37.53 5.51
CA ASP A 365 -29.78 -37.97 4.57
C ASP A 365 -29.21 -38.89 3.48
N TYR A 366 -28.01 -38.56 2.96
CA TYR A 366 -27.32 -39.40 1.98
C TYR A 366 -26.91 -40.76 2.55
N GLN A 367 -26.43 -40.79 3.80
CA GLN A 367 -26.08 -42.05 4.46
C GLN A 367 -27.32 -42.92 4.70
N GLU A 368 -28.44 -42.33 5.11
CA GLU A 368 -29.72 -43.02 5.25
C GLU A 368 -30.20 -43.59 3.91
N LEU A 369 -30.14 -42.80 2.84
CA LEU A 369 -30.50 -43.24 1.49
C LEU A 369 -29.59 -44.39 1.03
N MET A 370 -28.28 -44.30 1.24
CA MET A 370 -27.34 -45.38 0.94
C MET A 370 -27.70 -46.66 1.70
N ASN A 371 -28.02 -46.55 2.99
CA ASN A 371 -28.45 -47.70 3.80
C ASN A 371 -29.71 -48.35 3.23
N THR A 372 -30.73 -47.57 2.84
CA THR A 372 -31.93 -48.11 2.19
C THR A 372 -31.62 -48.79 0.86
N LYS A 373 -30.72 -48.22 0.05
CA LYS A 373 -30.28 -48.82 -1.21
C LYS A 373 -29.61 -50.17 -0.99
N LEU A 374 -28.74 -50.29 0.01
CA LEU A 374 -28.09 -51.55 0.34
C LEU A 374 -29.09 -52.61 0.81
N VAL A 375 -30.10 -52.24 1.61
CA VAL A 375 -31.18 -53.16 1.99
C VAL A 375 -31.96 -53.63 0.76
N LEU A 376 -32.31 -52.72 -0.15
CA LEU A 376 -33.00 -53.06 -1.40
C LEU A 376 -32.15 -53.96 -2.31
N ASP A 377 -30.83 -53.74 -2.42
CA ASP A 377 -29.95 -54.64 -3.17
C ASP A 377 -29.97 -56.07 -2.60
N ILE A 378 -29.95 -56.19 -1.26
CA ILE A 378 -30.03 -57.48 -0.57
C ILE A 378 -31.38 -58.15 -0.84
N GLU A 379 -32.48 -57.40 -0.80
CA GLU A 379 -33.81 -57.90 -1.14
C GLU A 379 -33.88 -58.38 -2.58
N ILE A 380 -33.40 -57.59 -3.55
CA ILE A 380 -33.34 -57.97 -4.98
C ILE A 380 -32.52 -59.24 -5.17
N ALA A 381 -31.34 -59.33 -4.57
CA ALA A 381 -30.50 -60.53 -4.65
C ALA A 381 -31.18 -61.76 -4.01
N THR A 382 -31.95 -61.55 -2.95
CA THR A 382 -32.72 -62.61 -2.29
C THR A 382 -33.88 -63.07 -3.15
N TYR A 383 -34.65 -62.14 -3.74
CA TYR A 383 -35.71 -62.45 -4.68
C TYR A 383 -35.17 -63.15 -5.94
N GLY A 384 -34.03 -62.71 -6.48
CA GLY A 384 -33.35 -63.35 -7.61
C GLY A 384 -33.01 -64.82 -7.34
N LYS A 385 -32.41 -65.12 -6.18
CA LYS A 385 -32.13 -66.51 -5.76
C LYS A 385 -33.39 -67.38 -5.62
N LEU A 386 -34.48 -66.80 -5.16
CA LEU A 386 -35.75 -67.53 -5.02
C LEU A 386 -36.30 -67.90 -6.41
N VAL A 387 -36.21 -66.99 -7.37
CA VAL A 387 -36.62 -67.23 -8.76
C VAL A 387 -35.71 -68.26 -9.44
N GLU A 388 -34.39 -68.14 -9.32
CA GLU A 388 -33.42 -69.13 -9.81
C GLU A 388 -33.70 -70.54 -9.24
N GLY A 389 -34.11 -70.61 -7.97
CA GLY A 389 -34.52 -71.86 -7.32
C GLY A 389 -35.80 -72.47 -7.94
N GLU A 390 -36.78 -71.64 -8.30
CA GLU A 390 -38.00 -72.10 -9.00
C GLU A 390 -37.72 -72.49 -10.46
N GLU A 391 -36.89 -71.73 -11.19
CA GLU A 391 -36.45 -72.09 -12.55
C GLU A 391 -35.71 -73.43 -12.56
N SER A 392 -34.81 -73.63 -11.60
CA SER A 392 -34.13 -74.91 -11.39
C SER A 392 -35.10 -76.06 -11.14
N ARG A 393 -36.24 -75.82 -10.48
CA ARG A 393 -37.29 -76.84 -10.30
C ARG A 393 -38.09 -77.13 -11.56
N MET A 394 -38.21 -76.15 -12.46
CA MET A 394 -38.92 -76.31 -13.75
C MET A 394 -38.04 -76.95 -14.84
N ASP A 395 -36.72 -76.76 -14.80
CA ASP A 395 -35.76 -77.35 -15.75
C ASP A 395 -35.39 -78.82 -15.43
N LEU A 396 -35.83 -79.36 -14.29
CA LEU A 396 -35.75 -80.78 -13.98
C LEU A 396 -37.03 -81.50 -14.46
N PRO A 397 -36.94 -82.66 -15.15
CA PRO A 397 -38.13 -83.45 -15.46
C PRO A 397 -38.78 -83.88 -14.14
N ALA A 398 -40.08 -83.61 -14.02
CA ALA A 398 -40.87 -83.81 -12.80
C ALA A 398 -40.55 -85.14 -12.08
N ALA A 399 -39.74 -85.05 -11.03
CA ALA A 399 -39.53 -86.11 -10.06
C ALA A 399 -39.94 -85.60 -8.67
N THR A 400 -41.18 -85.94 -8.34
CA THR A 400 -41.74 -86.23 -7.03
C THR A 400 -41.06 -85.61 -5.80
N VAL A 401 -41.79 -84.67 -5.23
CA VAL A 401 -41.67 -84.13 -3.86
C VAL A 401 -41.49 -85.25 -2.83
N ILE A 402 -40.41 -85.21 -2.05
CA ILE A 402 -40.37 -85.81 -0.70
C ILE A 402 -39.94 -84.73 0.28
N SER A 403 -40.92 -84.30 1.07
CA SER A 403 -40.75 -83.49 2.27
C SER A 403 -39.92 -84.25 3.30
N CYS A 404 -38.80 -83.68 3.75
CA CYS A 404 -38.16 -84.06 4.99
C CYS A 404 -38.05 -82.82 5.88
N MET A 405 -38.96 -82.73 6.85
CA MET A 405 -38.88 -81.77 7.94
C MET A 405 -37.67 -82.13 8.80
N GLN A 406 -36.64 -81.27 8.79
CA GLN A 406 -35.60 -81.29 9.81
C GLN A 406 -35.69 -80.02 10.64
N SER A 407 -36.28 -80.18 11.82
CA SER A 407 -36.22 -79.26 12.95
C SER A 407 -34.76 -78.97 13.32
N ARG A 408 -34.35 -77.70 13.23
CA ARG A 408 -33.14 -77.21 13.90
C ARG A 408 -33.50 -76.20 14.97
N SER A 409 -32.95 -76.48 16.14
CA SER A 409 -33.09 -75.83 17.43
C SER A 409 -32.70 -74.35 17.43
N ARG A 410 -33.53 -73.55 18.13
CA ARG A 410 -33.20 -72.23 18.67
C ARG A 410 -31.85 -72.25 19.40
N THR A 411 -30.91 -71.44 18.96
CA THR A 411 -29.84 -70.90 19.81
C THR A 411 -30.09 -69.41 19.98
N ALA A 412 -30.43 -69.02 21.22
CA ALA A 412 -30.45 -67.64 21.63
C ALA A 412 -29.03 -67.08 21.52
N ARG A 413 -28.85 -65.97 20.80
CA ARG A 413 -27.62 -65.19 20.83
C ARG A 413 -27.96 -63.75 21.19
N THR A 414 -27.31 -63.36 22.27
CA THR A 414 -27.32 -62.10 23.01
C THR A 414 -27.06 -60.89 22.11
N LEU A 415 -27.79 -59.81 22.39
CA LEU A 415 -27.52 -58.44 21.96
C LEU A 415 -26.06 -58.03 22.22
N PRO A 416 -25.53 -57.10 21.41
CA PRO A 416 -24.84 -55.95 21.97
C PRO A 416 -25.44 -54.63 21.49
N HIS A 417 -25.43 -53.68 22.42
CA HIS A 417 -25.87 -52.30 22.29
C HIS A 417 -25.22 -51.53 21.12
N PRO A 418 -25.89 -50.49 20.60
CA PRO A 418 -25.31 -49.57 19.64
C PRO A 418 -24.31 -48.64 20.33
N PHE A 419 -23.07 -48.62 19.86
CA PHE A 419 -22.16 -47.51 20.10
C PHE A 419 -22.62 -46.33 19.25
N CYS A 420 -23.26 -45.37 19.91
CA CYS A 420 -23.38 -44.00 19.44
C CYS A 420 -22.13 -43.27 19.93
N SER A 421 -21.26 -42.82 19.02
CA SER A 421 -20.19 -41.88 19.37
C SER A 421 -19.96 -40.91 18.20
N LEU A 422 -20.20 -39.63 18.53
CA LEU A 422 -19.71 -38.37 17.95
C LEU A 422 -19.85 -38.12 16.44
#